data_AF-A0AA39D0Q0-F1
#
_entry.id   AF-A0AA39D0Q0-F1
#
_cell.length_a   1.000
_cell.length_b   1.000
_cell.length_c   1.000
_cell.angle_alpha   90.00
_cell.angle_beta   90.00
_cell.angle_gamma   90.00
#
_symmetry.space_group_name_H-M   'P 1'
#
loop_
_entity.id
_entity.type
_entity.pdbx_description
1 polymer ?
#
loop_
_entity_poly.entity_id
_entity_poly.type
_entity_poly.pdbx_seq_one_letter_code
_entity_poly.pdbx_strand_id
1 'polypeptide(L)'
;MAQVPAGTQFYHGSPFQEPVEGMEWLAFEPEHASFFATRIKRRNDTDDNDGSEVESGDLVQPPSGHDGGIMLQHPILDTRIKPPRYDITPGWLHTYRTKHNLPLLYIDGMSAGKTERGTLDSQDALLLNVTRNQRDGFWDFERARRLCKLSNDKWGGKIKGFIRMEAGFEIIMCSFVENVDFISAVRTGRSLPGGEESEPTEPVRQHLMVWIKAISARYDDIGGDRVKLDHENFITSFAYDLDLFNDGDDLPRLENLSVASLDKVRNDVDTMVNNWDTFDSGAINWQSITDMVVERYAKELPYLVSDSLDTSEAFLHELSTILHVFIDSDHRNSTAEVERCINQFVPTGIKHSGSIAGRAVEAVTRKICSGLFAAFDSNVSVSESKKKLRSLMTYLDWTTWKKCGDCALDEICFIPVWPIGSEEDRIHPRCRNATDIEQRPGGWQVEEFMDMRGTI
;
A
#
# COMPACT_ATOMS: atom_id res chain seq x y z
N MET A 1 -7.38 9.80 -9.28
CA MET A 1 -7.50 10.89 -8.29
C MET A 1 -8.04 10.36 -6.97
N ALA A 2 -7.75 11.01 -5.84
CA ALA A 2 -8.31 10.66 -4.52
C ALA A 2 -8.87 11.89 -3.81
N GLN A 3 -9.86 11.70 -2.94
CA GLN A 3 -10.40 12.75 -2.08
C GLN A 3 -10.59 12.26 -0.66
N VAL A 4 -10.07 13.02 0.30
CA VAL A 4 -10.37 12.83 1.72
C VAL A 4 -11.51 13.78 2.10
N PRO A 5 -12.62 13.32 2.67
CA PRO A 5 -13.70 14.19 3.11
C PRO A 5 -13.27 15.20 4.19
N ALA A 6 -13.92 16.36 4.23
CA ALA A 6 -13.80 17.30 5.34
C ALA A 6 -14.18 16.63 6.67
N GLY A 7 -13.49 17.00 7.76
CA GLY A 7 -13.73 16.41 9.08
C GLY A 7 -13.04 15.07 9.32
N THR A 8 -12.32 14.52 8.35
CA THR A 8 -11.55 13.27 8.51
C THR A 8 -10.40 13.49 9.47
N GLN A 9 -10.22 12.57 10.42
CA GLN A 9 -9.20 12.66 11.46
C GLN A 9 -7.95 11.88 11.07
N PHE A 10 -6.79 12.46 11.40
CA PHE A 10 -5.46 11.90 11.15
C PHE A 10 -4.55 12.07 12.36
N TYR A 11 -3.43 11.35 12.33
CA TYR A 11 -2.45 11.34 13.40
C TYR A 11 -1.04 11.59 12.89
N HIS A 12 -0.20 12.22 13.71
CA HIS A 12 1.21 12.46 13.41
C HIS A 12 2.03 12.31 14.69
N GLY A 13 3.14 11.60 14.61
CA GLY A 13 4.08 11.47 15.73
C GLY A 13 5.16 12.53 15.65
N SER A 14 5.34 13.30 16.72
CA SER A 14 6.32 14.40 16.78
C SER A 14 7.17 14.32 18.06
N PRO A 15 8.42 14.79 18.04
CA PRO A 15 9.17 15.06 19.27
C PRO A 15 8.67 16.30 20.03
N PHE A 16 7.87 17.17 19.39
CA PHE A 16 7.43 18.47 19.89
C PHE A 16 5.94 18.47 20.20
N GLN A 17 5.47 19.34 21.10
CA GLN A 17 4.04 19.47 21.43
C GLN A 17 3.32 20.38 20.44
N GLU A 18 4.07 21.30 19.85
CA GLU A 18 3.60 22.35 18.98
C GLU A 18 3.09 21.79 17.64
N PRO A 19 2.02 22.37 17.07
CA PRO A 19 1.50 21.93 15.80
C PRO A 19 2.51 22.12 14.68
N VAL A 20 2.45 21.22 13.71
CA VAL A 20 3.20 21.31 12.45
C VAL A 20 2.49 22.31 11.54
N GLU A 21 3.27 23.19 10.90
CA GLU A 21 2.75 24.15 9.93
C GLU A 21 2.97 23.73 8.48
N GLY A 22 4.15 23.18 8.17
CA GLY A 22 4.64 22.92 6.81
C GLY A 22 4.25 21.57 6.21
N MET A 23 5.10 21.07 5.31
CA MET A 23 4.96 19.75 4.69
C MET A 23 5.43 18.67 5.66
N GLU A 24 4.60 17.65 5.88
CA GLU A 24 4.84 16.56 6.84
C GLU A 24 3.93 15.34 6.56
N TRP A 25 4.10 14.27 7.32
CA TRP A 25 3.32 13.03 7.18
C TRP A 25 2.13 12.94 8.15
N LEU A 26 1.02 12.38 7.66
CA LEU A 26 -0.16 11.99 8.42
C LEU A 26 -0.42 10.49 8.26
N ALA A 27 -0.75 9.81 9.36
CA ALA A 27 -1.22 8.42 9.35
C ALA A 27 -2.73 8.35 9.60
N PHE A 28 -3.37 7.31 9.05
CA PHE A 28 -4.77 7.00 9.28
C PHE A 28 -5.04 6.40 10.67
N GLU A 29 -4.08 5.63 11.18
CA GLU A 29 -4.21 4.93 12.46
C GLU A 29 -3.30 5.58 13.53
N PRO A 30 -3.79 5.80 14.75
CA PRO A 30 -3.00 6.41 15.81
C PRO A 30 -1.81 5.56 16.23
N GLU A 31 -1.95 4.23 16.23
CA GLU A 31 -0.86 3.30 16.53
C GLU A 31 0.28 3.45 15.52
N HIS A 32 -0.05 3.63 14.23
CA HIS A 32 0.93 3.87 13.17
C HIS A 32 1.73 5.16 13.45
N ALA A 33 1.04 6.28 13.70
CA ALA A 33 1.70 7.54 14.02
C ALA A 33 2.46 7.52 15.36
N SER A 34 1.95 6.80 16.37
CA SER A 34 2.55 6.74 17.70
C SER A 34 3.96 6.15 17.70
N PHE A 35 4.27 5.31 16.70
CA PHE A 35 5.61 4.76 16.51
C PHE A 35 6.66 5.86 16.25
N PHE A 36 6.25 7.00 15.68
CA PHE A 36 7.10 8.14 15.36
C PHE A 36 7.09 9.24 16.44
N ALA A 37 6.25 9.10 17.48
CA ALA A 37 6.11 10.06 18.56
C ALA A 37 7.20 9.89 19.63
N THR A 38 8.45 10.14 19.26
CA THR A 38 9.62 10.01 20.15
C THR A 38 10.57 11.19 20.01
N ARG A 39 11.36 11.45 21.06
CA ARG A 39 12.42 12.48 21.10
C ARG A 39 13.77 11.84 21.38
N ILE A 40 14.74 12.11 20.51
CA ILE A 40 16.11 11.58 20.60
C ILE A 40 17.00 12.66 21.25
N LYS A 41 17.64 12.34 22.38
CA LYS A 41 18.63 13.21 23.05
C LYS A 41 20.01 12.59 23.01
N ARG A 42 21.06 13.38 22.79
CA ARG A 42 22.45 12.92 22.86
C ARG A 42 22.95 13.03 24.31
N ARG A 43 23.51 11.95 24.87
CA ARG A 43 23.84 11.82 26.30
C ARG A 43 25.03 12.69 26.80
N ASN A 44 25.56 13.63 26.01
CA ASN A 44 26.82 14.32 26.32
C ASN A 44 26.72 15.82 26.62
N ASP A 45 25.53 16.39 26.83
CA ASP A 45 25.44 17.70 27.49
C ASP A 45 25.49 17.48 29.00
N THR A 46 26.60 17.87 29.60
CA THR A 46 26.94 17.69 31.01
C THR A 46 25.95 18.38 31.95
N ASP A 47 25.68 17.71 33.07
CA ASP A 47 24.89 18.09 34.26
C ASP A 47 25.31 19.39 34.99
N ASP A 48 25.74 20.44 34.29
CA ASP A 48 26.12 21.72 34.91
C ASP A 48 25.52 22.92 34.15
N ASN A 49 24.23 23.18 34.32
CA ASN A 49 23.76 24.52 34.69
C ASN A 49 22.27 24.58 35.02
N ASP A 50 22.03 25.17 36.19
CA ASP A 50 20.79 25.68 36.73
C ASP A 50 20.05 26.59 35.73
N GLY A 51 18.75 26.32 35.52
CA GLY A 51 17.75 27.36 35.29
C GLY A 51 17.76 28.21 34.00
N SER A 52 18.28 27.73 32.87
CA SER A 52 18.09 28.44 31.59
C SER A 52 17.20 27.67 30.62
N GLU A 53 16.10 28.30 30.19
CA GLU A 53 15.32 27.90 29.03
C GLU A 53 16.27 27.77 27.84
N VAL A 54 16.45 26.55 27.34
CA VAL A 54 17.27 26.27 26.16
C VAL A 54 16.59 26.96 24.97
N GLU A 55 17.17 28.07 24.51
CA GLU A 55 16.76 28.74 23.28
C GLU A 55 16.81 27.75 22.11
N SER A 56 15.88 27.91 21.16
CA SER A 56 15.64 27.05 19.99
C SER A 56 16.85 26.79 19.06
N GLY A 57 18.04 27.31 19.39
CA GLY A 57 19.28 27.19 18.63
C GLY A 57 20.28 26.13 19.12
N ASP A 58 20.15 25.59 20.34
CA ASP A 58 21.15 24.67 20.94
C ASP A 58 20.73 23.18 20.94
N LEU A 59 19.52 22.88 20.46
CA LEU A 59 19.22 21.52 20.02
C LEU A 59 20.07 21.25 18.78
N VAL A 60 20.81 20.14 18.73
CA VAL A 60 21.17 19.57 17.43
C VAL A 60 19.87 19.38 16.69
N GLN A 61 19.49 20.35 15.85
CA GLN A 61 18.47 20.14 14.84
C GLN A 61 19.02 18.96 14.04
N PRO A 62 18.39 17.77 14.10
CA PRO A 62 18.57 16.88 12.97
C PRO A 62 18.12 17.72 11.75
N PRO A 63 18.87 17.71 10.64
CA PRO A 63 18.51 18.51 9.47
C PRO A 63 17.01 18.30 9.23
N SER A 64 16.26 19.40 9.21
CA SER A 64 14.81 19.50 9.02
C SER A 64 14.25 18.40 8.11
N GLY A 65 13.93 17.23 8.70
CA GLY A 65 13.88 15.97 7.96
C GLY A 65 13.65 14.77 8.88
N HIS A 66 12.68 14.89 9.80
CA HIS A 66 12.14 13.71 10.48
C HIS A 66 11.29 12.91 9.49
N ASP A 67 11.98 12.18 8.62
CA ASP A 67 11.43 11.05 7.88
C ASP A 67 10.81 10.08 8.88
N GLY A 68 9.57 9.63 8.62
CA GLY A 68 8.84 8.59 9.35
C GLY A 68 9.52 7.22 9.31
N GLY A 69 10.76 7.13 9.75
CA GLY A 69 11.55 5.91 9.85
C GLY A 69 12.47 5.99 11.05
N ILE A 70 12.05 5.48 12.21
CA ILE A 70 12.99 5.12 13.27
C ILE A 70 13.64 3.78 12.84
N MET A 71 14.51 3.84 11.84
CA MET A 71 15.61 2.90 11.74
C MET A 71 16.79 3.58 12.44
N LEU A 72 17.08 3.14 13.66
CA LEU A 72 18.36 3.40 14.32
C LEU A 72 19.48 2.77 13.47
N GLN A 73 19.87 3.42 12.37
CA GLN A 73 21.13 3.12 11.71
C GLN A 73 22.23 3.62 12.64
N HIS A 74 22.97 2.66 13.21
CA HIS A 74 24.27 2.94 13.77
C HIS A 74 25.18 3.28 12.58
N PRO A 75 25.76 4.50 12.50
CA PRO A 75 26.80 4.76 11.53
C PRO A 75 27.93 3.74 11.76
N ILE A 76 28.46 3.15 10.68
CA ILE A 76 29.73 2.41 10.75
C ILE A 76 30.82 3.45 11.05
N LEU A 77 31.00 3.75 12.33
CA LEU A 77 32.18 4.44 12.84
C LEU A 77 33.25 3.38 13.09
N ASP A 78 34.46 3.68 12.64
CA ASP A 78 35.72 3.02 13.01
C ASP A 78 35.60 2.39 14.40
N THR A 79 35.89 1.09 14.52
CA THR A 79 35.70 0.23 15.71
C THR A 79 36.42 0.72 16.98
N ARG A 80 37.03 1.90 16.92
CA ARG A 80 37.69 2.63 18.00
C ARG A 80 36.84 3.77 18.60
N ILE A 81 35.69 4.13 18.04
CA ILE A 81 34.80 5.17 18.58
C ILE A 81 33.49 4.54 19.07
N LYS A 82 33.25 4.57 20.39
CA LYS A 82 31.94 4.15 20.94
C LYS A 82 30.84 5.01 20.30
N PRO A 83 29.77 4.42 19.75
CA PRO A 83 28.68 5.21 19.19
C PRO A 83 28.12 6.14 20.27
N PRO A 84 27.75 7.38 19.94
CA PRO A 84 27.10 8.28 20.88
C PRO A 84 25.85 7.57 21.42
N ARG A 85 25.74 7.49 22.75
CA ARG A 85 24.52 6.97 23.39
C ARG A 85 23.42 8.02 23.22
N TYR A 86 22.33 7.63 22.60
CA TYR A 86 21.13 8.43 22.49
C TYR A 86 20.09 7.93 23.50
N ASP A 87 19.47 8.85 24.23
CA ASP A 87 18.33 8.59 25.08
C ASP A 87 17.06 8.87 24.27
N ILE A 88 16.23 7.85 24.07
CA ILE A 88 14.93 7.97 23.42
C ILE A 88 13.90 8.22 24.51
N THR A 89 13.28 9.39 24.46
CA THR A 89 12.23 9.80 25.40
C THR A 89 10.89 9.89 24.68
N PRO A 90 9.76 9.74 25.39
CA PRO A 90 8.45 9.85 24.77
C PRO A 90 8.21 11.26 24.18
N GLY A 91 7.70 11.29 22.95
CA GLY A 91 7.26 12.49 22.24
C GLY A 91 5.76 12.70 22.36
N TRP A 92 5.14 13.20 21.30
CA TRP A 92 3.75 13.61 21.24
C TRP A 92 3.03 12.99 20.05
N LEU A 93 1.85 12.44 20.31
CA LEU A 93 0.91 12.03 19.30
C LEU A 93 -0.05 13.18 19.01
N HIS A 94 0.08 13.76 17.83
CA HIS A 94 -0.79 14.83 17.36
C HIS A 94 -2.02 14.23 16.70
N THR A 95 -3.16 14.90 16.89
CA THR A 95 -4.41 14.63 16.18
C THR A 95 -4.77 15.85 15.34
N TYR A 96 -5.04 15.61 14.07
CA TYR A 96 -5.43 16.63 13.10
C TYR A 96 -6.76 16.27 12.46
N ARG A 97 -7.45 17.27 11.92
CA ARG A 97 -8.71 17.10 11.19
C ARG A 97 -8.73 17.90 9.90
N THR A 98 -9.21 17.33 8.80
CA THR A 98 -9.28 18.06 7.52
C THR A 98 -10.28 19.21 7.56
N LYS A 99 -9.88 20.38 7.04
CA LYS A 99 -10.71 21.60 7.02
C LYS A 99 -11.80 21.54 5.95
N HIS A 100 -11.48 20.94 4.81
CA HIS A 100 -12.32 20.83 3.63
C HIS A 100 -12.08 19.47 2.94
N ASN A 101 -12.85 19.17 1.89
CA ASN A 101 -12.58 18.01 1.06
C ASN A 101 -11.20 18.18 0.42
N LEU A 102 -10.25 17.29 0.72
CA LEU A 102 -8.88 17.40 0.26
C LEU A 102 -8.68 16.57 -1.01
N PRO A 103 -8.43 17.22 -2.16
CA PRO A 103 -7.97 16.51 -3.35
C PRO A 103 -6.52 16.07 -3.18
N LEU A 104 -6.29 14.77 -3.29
CA LEU A 104 -4.98 14.14 -3.18
C LEU A 104 -4.70 13.28 -4.40
N LEU A 105 -3.43 12.98 -4.65
CA LEU A 105 -3.03 11.95 -5.61
C LEU A 105 -2.69 10.67 -4.84
N TYR A 106 -3.41 9.58 -5.10
CA TYR A 106 -3.07 8.26 -4.58
C TYR A 106 -2.08 7.58 -5.51
N ILE A 107 -1.02 7.02 -4.95
CA ILE A 107 0.03 6.29 -5.65
C ILE A 107 0.03 4.87 -5.10
N ASP A 108 -0.43 3.92 -5.91
CA ASP A 108 -0.52 2.50 -5.56
C ASP A 108 0.84 1.78 -5.62
N GLY A 109 0.90 0.51 -5.19
CA GLY A 109 2.06 -0.37 -5.30
C GLY A 109 3.01 -0.31 -4.11
N MET A 110 2.47 -0.16 -2.88
CA MET A 110 3.28 0.06 -1.66
C MET A 110 4.31 1.18 -1.87
N SER A 111 3.84 2.30 -2.40
CA SER A 111 4.71 3.32 -2.97
C SER A 111 5.60 4.05 -1.97
N ALA A 112 5.53 3.78 -0.67
CA ALA A 112 6.49 4.29 0.31
C ALA A 112 7.47 3.23 0.83
N GLY A 113 7.38 1.98 0.34
CA GLY A 113 8.38 0.95 0.63
C GLY A 113 9.75 1.36 0.09
N LYS A 114 10.73 1.56 0.96
CA LYS A 114 12.08 2.02 0.60
C LYS A 114 12.95 0.84 0.13
N THR A 115 12.52 0.22 -0.98
CA THR A 115 13.13 -0.97 -1.58
C THR A 115 13.62 -0.71 -3.00
N GLU A 116 14.46 -1.59 -3.51
CA GLU A 116 14.93 -1.57 -4.91
C GLU A 116 14.01 -2.35 -5.86
N ARG A 117 12.88 -2.86 -5.36
CA ARG A 117 11.93 -3.73 -6.08
C ARG A 117 10.90 -2.97 -6.91
N GLY A 118 11.12 -1.68 -7.16
CA GLY A 118 10.24 -0.84 -7.98
C GLY A 118 9.11 -0.12 -7.23
N THR A 119 8.98 -0.30 -5.92
CA THR A 119 7.94 0.36 -5.10
C THR A 119 7.96 1.88 -5.21
N LEU A 120 9.13 2.49 -5.40
CA LEU A 120 9.28 3.95 -5.52
C LEU A 120 9.18 4.45 -6.97
N ASP A 121 9.14 3.58 -7.98
CA ASP A 121 9.30 3.93 -9.40
C ASP A 121 8.22 4.92 -9.88
N SER A 122 6.97 4.78 -9.42
CA SER A 122 5.87 5.68 -9.79
C SER A 122 6.09 7.13 -9.30
N GLN A 123 6.74 7.31 -8.15
CA GLN A 123 7.07 8.65 -7.65
C GLN A 123 8.38 9.15 -8.25
N ASP A 124 9.43 8.36 -8.16
CA ASP A 124 10.79 8.81 -8.45
C ASP A 124 11.01 8.86 -9.96
N ALA A 125 10.86 7.72 -10.65
CA ALA A 125 11.07 7.66 -12.08
C ALA A 125 9.94 8.36 -12.84
N LEU A 126 8.68 8.02 -12.56
CA LEU A 126 7.55 8.57 -13.30
C LEU A 126 7.22 10.02 -12.92
N LEU A 127 6.92 10.37 -11.68
CA LEU A 127 6.49 11.75 -11.37
C LEU A 127 7.65 12.76 -11.31
N LEU A 128 8.78 12.39 -10.72
CA LEU A 128 9.88 13.29 -10.43
C LEU A 128 11.03 13.25 -11.44
N ASN A 129 11.05 12.25 -12.33
CA ASN A 129 12.14 12.01 -13.28
C ASN A 129 13.52 11.91 -12.60
N VAL A 130 13.58 11.17 -11.51
CA VAL A 130 14.78 10.90 -10.72
C VAL A 130 15.12 9.42 -10.82
N THR A 131 16.39 9.13 -11.11
CA THR A 131 16.91 7.76 -11.13
C THR A 131 17.62 7.42 -9.82
N ARG A 132 17.83 6.12 -9.60
CA ARG A 132 18.49 5.61 -8.38
C ARG A 132 19.81 6.31 -8.05
N ASN A 133 20.67 6.52 -9.05
CA ASN A 133 22.01 7.09 -8.86
C ASN A 133 22.00 8.58 -8.46
N GLN A 134 20.83 9.22 -8.46
CA GLN A 134 20.65 10.61 -8.06
C GLN A 134 20.10 10.73 -6.61
N ARG A 135 19.91 9.61 -5.92
CA ARG A 135 19.44 9.53 -4.54
C ARG A 135 20.60 9.19 -3.62
N ASP A 136 20.84 10.02 -2.61
CA ASP A 136 21.80 9.73 -1.54
C ASP A 136 21.05 9.50 -0.23
N GLY A 137 21.39 8.43 0.48
CA GLY A 137 20.85 8.13 1.82
C GLY A 137 19.33 8.00 1.88
N PHE A 138 18.75 8.42 3.01
CA PHE A 138 17.30 8.55 3.14
C PHE A 138 16.80 9.78 2.37
N TRP A 139 15.98 9.54 1.35
CA TRP A 139 15.57 10.56 0.37
C TRP A 139 14.06 10.91 0.46
N ASP A 140 13.39 10.51 1.54
CA ASP A 140 11.92 10.56 1.59
C ASP A 140 11.37 11.96 1.81
N PHE A 141 12.00 12.77 2.67
CA PHE A 141 11.70 14.19 2.82
C PHE A 141 11.92 14.96 1.51
N GLU A 142 13.04 14.72 0.83
CA GLU A 142 13.35 15.39 -0.44
C GLU A 142 12.35 15.00 -1.54
N ARG A 143 11.95 13.72 -1.58
CA ARG A 143 10.86 13.24 -2.45
C ARG A 143 9.56 13.97 -2.14
N ALA A 144 9.15 14.01 -0.89
CA ALA A 144 7.93 14.70 -0.45
C ALA A 144 7.95 16.19 -0.82
N ARG A 145 9.08 16.88 -0.59
CA ARG A 145 9.30 18.27 -0.99
C ARG A 145 9.16 18.45 -2.50
N ARG A 146 9.73 17.56 -3.31
CA ARG A 146 9.64 17.62 -4.78
C ARG A 146 8.23 17.32 -5.29
N LEU A 147 7.52 16.36 -4.68
CA LEU A 147 6.12 16.07 -5.00
C LEU A 147 5.22 17.27 -4.69
N CYS A 148 5.41 17.93 -3.55
CA CYS A 148 4.67 19.15 -3.22
C CYS A 148 5.03 20.33 -4.13
N LYS A 149 6.29 20.44 -4.55
CA LYS A 149 6.70 21.40 -5.58
C LYS A 149 6.04 21.10 -6.93
N LEU A 150 5.98 19.84 -7.36
CA LEU A 150 5.28 19.41 -8.57
C LEU A 150 3.80 19.82 -8.51
N SER A 151 3.13 19.56 -7.38
CA SER A 151 1.74 19.97 -7.20
C SER A 151 1.55 21.48 -7.35
N ASN A 152 2.39 22.27 -6.69
CA ASN A 152 2.29 23.73 -6.74
C ASN A 152 2.60 24.28 -8.13
N ASP A 153 3.74 23.89 -8.70
CA ASP A 153 4.25 24.48 -9.94
C ASP A 153 3.48 24.02 -11.18
N LYS A 154 3.12 22.72 -11.24
CA LYS A 154 2.55 22.12 -12.45
C LYS A 154 1.03 22.01 -12.41
N TRP A 155 0.45 21.81 -11.24
CA TRP A 155 -0.99 21.61 -11.06
C TRP A 155 -1.65 22.77 -10.31
N GLY A 156 -0.95 23.90 -10.15
CA GLY A 156 -1.49 25.12 -9.52
C GLY A 156 -1.90 24.93 -8.06
N GLY A 157 -1.27 23.98 -7.36
CA GLY A 157 -1.61 23.62 -5.99
C GLY A 157 -2.97 22.92 -5.86
N LYS A 158 -3.53 22.38 -6.96
CA LYS A 158 -4.79 21.62 -6.96
C LYS A 158 -4.70 20.38 -6.08
N ILE A 159 -3.56 19.69 -6.06
CA ILE A 159 -3.32 18.52 -5.21
C ILE A 159 -2.75 18.95 -3.85
N LYS A 160 -3.41 18.64 -2.75
CA LYS A 160 -2.99 19.07 -1.40
C LYS A 160 -1.96 18.14 -0.74
N GLY A 161 -1.75 16.98 -1.33
CA GLY A 161 -0.88 15.95 -0.80
C GLY A 161 -1.01 14.63 -1.57
N PHE A 162 -0.28 13.63 -1.09
CA PHE A 162 -0.12 12.34 -1.76
C PHE A 162 -0.43 11.21 -0.79
N ILE A 163 -1.33 10.30 -1.17
CA ILE A 163 -1.60 9.07 -0.42
C ILE A 163 -0.67 7.99 -0.95
N ARG A 164 -0.01 7.27 -0.05
CA ARG A 164 0.87 6.14 -0.36
C ARG A 164 0.89 5.16 0.80
N MET A 165 1.54 4.01 0.60
CA MET A 165 1.63 2.97 1.62
C MET A 165 3.07 2.50 1.78
N GLU A 166 3.58 2.50 3.01
CA GLU A 166 4.82 1.80 3.39
C GLU A 166 4.42 0.52 4.11
N ALA A 167 4.43 0.56 5.44
CA ALA A 167 3.90 -0.49 6.28
C ALA A 167 2.39 -0.30 6.50
N GLY A 168 1.93 0.94 6.64
CA GLY A 168 0.53 1.33 6.59
C GLY A 168 0.30 2.47 5.60
N PHE A 169 -0.97 2.83 5.39
CA PHE A 169 -1.31 4.01 4.60
C PHE A 169 -0.91 5.31 5.31
N GLU A 170 -0.38 6.24 4.54
CA GLU A 170 0.05 7.56 4.97
C GLU A 170 -0.28 8.63 3.92
N ILE A 171 -0.28 9.89 4.36
CA ILE A 171 -0.43 11.06 3.52
C ILE A 171 0.80 11.94 3.70
N ILE A 172 1.49 12.25 2.61
CA ILE A 172 2.35 13.43 2.55
C ILE A 172 1.43 14.63 2.37
N MET A 173 1.28 15.47 3.39
CA MET A 173 0.49 16.70 3.31
C MET A 173 1.42 17.87 2.97
N CYS A 174 1.10 18.62 1.92
CA CYS A 174 2.00 19.69 1.45
C CYS A 174 2.00 20.96 2.30
N SER A 175 0.93 21.19 3.05
CA SER A 175 0.81 22.30 4.01
C SER A 175 -0.22 21.94 5.06
N PHE A 176 0.22 21.77 6.32
CA PHE A 176 -0.69 21.48 7.42
C PHE A 176 -1.57 22.70 7.72
N VAL A 177 -0.96 23.88 7.83
CA VAL A 177 -1.66 25.12 8.20
C VAL A 177 -2.80 25.47 7.23
N GLU A 178 -2.66 25.12 5.95
CA GLU A 178 -3.71 25.36 4.94
C GLU A 178 -4.83 24.32 4.95
N ASN A 179 -4.54 23.06 5.29
CA ASN A 179 -5.42 21.93 4.95
C ASN A 179 -6.00 21.18 6.16
N VAL A 180 -5.37 21.27 7.33
CA VAL A 180 -5.82 20.56 8.55
C VAL A 180 -5.85 21.47 9.78
N ASP A 181 -6.82 21.25 10.65
CA ASP A 181 -6.90 21.84 11.97
C ASP A 181 -6.18 20.95 12.99
N PHE A 182 -5.35 21.55 13.82
CA PHE A 182 -4.76 20.88 14.97
C PHE A 182 -5.83 20.72 16.07
N ILE A 183 -6.01 19.48 16.54
CA ILE A 183 -7.04 19.15 17.54
C ILE A 183 -6.40 18.96 18.92
N SER A 184 -5.32 18.19 19.00
CA SER A 184 -4.65 17.91 20.28
C SER A 184 -3.26 17.34 20.07
N ALA A 185 -2.38 17.53 21.06
CA ALA A 185 -1.15 16.77 21.24
C ALA A 185 -1.21 16.03 22.57
N VAL A 186 -1.00 14.71 22.53
CA VAL A 186 -0.98 13.86 23.73
C VAL A 186 0.40 13.24 23.87
N ARG A 187 1.02 13.38 25.05
CA ARG A 187 2.33 12.79 25.31
C ARG A 187 2.24 11.28 25.27
N THR A 188 3.11 10.63 24.50
CA THR A 188 3.17 9.17 24.45
C THR A 188 3.85 8.63 25.71
N GLY A 189 3.57 7.38 26.08
CA GLY A 189 4.15 6.76 27.26
C GLY A 189 3.29 5.65 27.83
N ARG A 190 3.89 4.82 28.69
CA ARG A 190 3.14 3.78 29.41
C ARG A 190 2.28 4.45 30.47
N SER A 191 0.99 4.13 30.45
CA SER A 191 0.05 4.48 31.51
C SER A 191 -0.40 3.20 32.19
N LEU A 192 0.04 2.98 33.43
CA LEU A 192 -0.52 1.92 34.27
C LEU A 192 -1.79 2.44 34.97
N PRO A 193 -2.82 1.60 35.18
CA PRO A 193 -3.95 1.96 36.03
C PRO A 193 -3.43 2.31 37.43
N GLY A 194 -3.55 3.58 37.85
CA GLY A 194 -3.05 4.06 39.15
C GLY A 194 -1.90 5.07 39.08
N GLY A 195 -1.36 5.37 37.88
CA GLY A 195 -0.41 6.48 37.69
C GLY A 195 1.01 6.22 38.17
N GLU A 196 1.37 4.97 38.53
CA GLU A 196 2.77 4.62 38.81
C GLU A 196 3.55 4.48 37.49
N GLU A 197 4.63 5.24 37.36
CA GLU A 197 5.59 5.11 36.27
C GLU A 197 6.33 3.77 36.39
N SER A 198 6.10 2.85 35.44
CA SER A 198 6.87 1.61 35.37
C SER A 198 8.32 1.89 34.97
N GLU A 199 9.29 1.25 35.62
CA GLU A 199 10.67 1.24 35.14
C GLU A 199 10.77 0.77 33.67
N PRO A 200 11.71 1.32 32.87
CA PRO A 200 11.81 1.13 31.43
C PRO A 200 12.46 -0.22 31.06
N THR A 201 12.01 -1.32 31.67
CA THR A 201 12.68 -2.63 31.56
C THR A 201 12.03 -3.58 30.55
N GLU A 202 10.76 -3.39 30.19
CA GLU A 202 10.11 -4.25 29.18
C GLU A 202 10.27 -3.66 27.76
N PRO A 203 10.77 -4.42 26.77
CA PRO A 203 11.23 -3.88 25.49
C PRO A 203 10.08 -3.58 24.51
N VAL A 204 10.44 -2.86 23.45
CA VAL A 204 9.75 -2.55 22.17
C VAL A 204 8.73 -3.59 21.62
N ARG A 205 8.75 -4.86 22.07
CA ARG A 205 7.96 -5.98 21.55
C ARG A 205 6.45 -5.76 21.53
N GLN A 206 5.90 -5.23 22.63
CA GLN A 206 4.46 -4.99 22.74
C GLN A 206 3.99 -3.88 21.79
N HIS A 207 4.88 -2.96 21.41
CA HIS A 207 4.58 -1.91 20.44
C HIS A 207 4.55 -2.45 19.00
N LEU A 208 5.42 -3.40 18.65
CA LEU A 208 5.49 -3.90 17.28
C LEU A 208 4.20 -4.61 16.86
N MET A 209 3.67 -5.53 17.67
CA MET A 209 2.46 -6.26 17.28
C MET A 209 1.21 -5.36 17.27
N VAL A 210 1.12 -4.40 18.19
CA VAL A 210 0.03 -3.40 18.16
C VAL A 210 0.11 -2.57 16.89
N TRP A 211 1.32 -2.13 16.52
CA TRP A 211 1.57 -1.39 15.29
C TRP A 211 1.22 -2.22 14.05
N ILE A 212 1.73 -3.45 13.94
CA ILE A 212 1.48 -4.37 12.84
C ILE A 212 -0.02 -4.67 12.68
N LYS A 213 -0.73 -4.95 13.77
CA LYS A 213 -2.18 -5.18 13.73
C LYS A 213 -2.94 -3.96 13.22
N ALA A 214 -2.58 -2.76 13.69
CA ALA A 214 -3.23 -1.53 13.25
C ALA A 214 -3.03 -1.27 11.75
N ILE A 215 -1.79 -1.38 11.24
CA ILE A 215 -1.51 -1.14 9.82
C ILE A 215 -2.12 -2.21 8.90
N SER A 216 -2.02 -3.48 9.28
CA SER A 216 -2.49 -4.61 8.45
C SER A 216 -4.00 -4.73 8.38
N ALA A 217 -4.72 -4.21 9.38
CA ALA A 217 -6.18 -4.19 9.38
C ALA A 217 -6.80 -3.35 8.24
N ARG A 218 -5.98 -2.63 7.46
CA ARG A 218 -6.41 -1.72 6.39
C ARG A 218 -5.85 -2.05 5.01
N TYR A 219 -5.13 -3.17 4.84
CA TYR A 219 -4.52 -3.50 3.53
C TYR A 219 -5.53 -3.75 2.42
N ASP A 220 -6.70 -4.30 2.77
CA ASP A 220 -7.77 -4.52 1.81
C ASP A 220 -8.63 -3.27 1.58
N ASP A 221 -8.81 -2.45 2.61
CA ASP A 221 -9.56 -1.19 2.54
C ASP A 221 -9.21 -0.28 3.73
N ILE A 222 -8.98 1.01 3.46
CA ILE A 222 -8.84 2.04 4.49
C ILE A 222 -10.15 2.19 5.28
N GLY A 223 -11.30 1.95 4.66
CA GLY A 223 -12.60 1.85 5.33
C GLY A 223 -13.15 3.19 5.83
N GLY A 224 -14.47 3.19 6.06
CA GLY A 224 -15.22 4.31 6.63
C GLY A 224 -15.30 5.53 5.71
N ASP A 225 -15.20 5.34 4.39
CA ASP A 225 -15.19 6.40 3.38
C ASP A 225 -14.17 7.53 3.64
N ARG A 226 -13.11 7.23 4.43
CA ARG A 226 -12.06 8.19 4.80
C ARG A 226 -11.24 8.66 3.59
N VAL A 227 -11.26 7.87 2.52
CA VAL A 227 -10.73 8.21 1.20
C VAL A 227 -11.72 7.73 0.15
N LYS A 228 -12.03 8.59 -0.82
CA LYS A 228 -12.77 8.24 -2.03
C LYS A 228 -11.78 8.20 -3.20
N LEU A 229 -11.77 7.11 -3.95
CA LEU A 229 -10.91 6.94 -5.11
C LEU A 229 -11.71 7.06 -6.41
N ASP A 230 -11.15 7.76 -7.37
CA ASP A 230 -11.71 7.84 -8.73
C ASP A 230 -11.27 6.60 -9.49
N HIS A 231 -12.11 5.57 -9.45
CA HIS A 231 -11.88 4.30 -10.13
C HIS A 231 -12.16 4.36 -11.64
N GLU A 232 -12.72 5.46 -12.16
CA GLU A 232 -13.01 5.62 -13.58
C GLU A 232 -11.81 6.19 -14.34
N ASN A 233 -11.13 7.19 -13.76
CA ASN A 233 -10.10 7.97 -14.47
C ASN A 233 -8.67 7.73 -13.97
N PHE A 234 -8.32 6.55 -13.46
CA PHE A 234 -6.96 6.28 -13.01
C PHE A 234 -5.98 6.01 -14.16
N ILE A 235 -4.69 6.26 -13.92
CA ILE A 235 -3.60 5.97 -14.85
C ILE A 235 -2.83 4.75 -14.38
N THR A 236 -2.49 3.85 -15.31
CA THR A 236 -1.63 2.70 -15.04
C THR A 236 -0.66 2.48 -16.19
N SER A 237 0.62 2.28 -15.87
CA SER A 237 1.67 2.04 -16.89
C SER A 237 1.43 0.77 -17.69
N PHE A 238 0.67 -0.20 -17.16
CA PHE A 238 0.28 -1.42 -17.88
C PHE A 238 -0.62 -1.17 -19.09
N ALA A 239 -1.21 0.03 -19.22
CA ALA A 239 -2.04 0.39 -20.36
C ALA A 239 -1.23 0.88 -21.58
N TYR A 240 0.09 0.98 -21.46
CA TYR A 240 0.99 1.50 -22.49
C TYR A 240 1.89 0.39 -23.03
N ASP A 241 2.37 0.58 -24.26
CA ASP A 241 3.38 -0.29 -24.88
C ASP A 241 4.77 0.03 -24.30
N LEU A 242 5.01 -0.48 -23.08
CA LEU A 242 6.23 -0.28 -22.30
C LEU A 242 6.82 -1.63 -21.91
N ASP A 243 8.14 -1.75 -21.99
CA ASP A 243 8.85 -2.92 -21.49
C ASP A 243 9.05 -2.80 -19.97
N LEU A 244 8.01 -3.20 -19.21
CA LEU A 244 8.00 -3.10 -17.76
C LEU A 244 8.78 -4.24 -17.08
N PHE A 245 9.13 -5.31 -17.80
CA PHE A 245 9.63 -6.57 -17.21
C PHE A 245 10.99 -7.01 -17.77
N ASN A 246 11.88 -6.04 -18.08
CA ASN A 246 13.21 -6.27 -18.66
C ASN A 246 13.97 -7.46 -18.00
N ASP A 247 14.65 -8.25 -18.83
CA ASP A 247 15.66 -9.27 -18.43
C ASP A 247 15.26 -10.29 -17.34
N GLY A 248 13.96 -10.61 -17.22
CA GLY A 248 13.50 -11.71 -16.37
C GLY A 248 13.23 -11.33 -14.91
N ASP A 249 13.08 -10.04 -14.62
CA ASP A 249 12.56 -9.57 -13.33
C ASP A 249 11.05 -9.87 -13.24
N ASP A 250 10.61 -10.44 -12.11
CA ASP A 250 9.21 -10.79 -11.86
C ASP A 250 8.34 -9.56 -11.48
N LEU A 251 8.94 -8.37 -11.37
CA LEU A 251 8.30 -7.16 -10.89
C LEU A 251 8.43 -6.01 -11.91
N PRO A 252 7.36 -5.23 -12.14
CA PRO A 252 7.36 -4.15 -13.12
C PRO A 252 8.29 -3.00 -12.70
N ARG A 253 9.09 -2.50 -13.64
CA ARG A 253 10.03 -1.38 -13.43
C ARG A 253 9.77 -0.22 -14.39
N LEU A 254 9.92 1.01 -13.90
CA LEU A 254 9.88 2.24 -14.71
C LEU A 254 11.25 2.93 -14.80
N GLU A 255 12.19 2.64 -13.89
CA GLU A 255 13.53 3.27 -13.87
C GLU A 255 14.33 3.00 -15.16
N ASN A 256 14.09 1.88 -15.85
CA ASN A 256 14.82 1.49 -17.07
C ASN A 256 14.20 2.02 -18.37
N LEU A 257 13.06 2.71 -18.29
CA LEU A 257 12.37 3.22 -19.47
C LEU A 257 12.94 4.56 -19.92
N SER A 258 12.84 4.82 -21.24
CA SER A 258 13.26 6.11 -21.78
C SER A 258 12.37 7.24 -21.26
N VAL A 259 12.95 8.44 -21.08
CA VAL A 259 12.21 9.65 -20.67
C VAL A 259 11.03 9.92 -21.61
N ALA A 260 11.23 9.77 -22.92
CA ALA A 260 10.18 9.97 -23.92
C ALA A 260 9.00 8.97 -23.79
N SER A 261 9.27 7.75 -23.33
CA SER A 261 8.23 6.76 -23.04
C SER A 261 7.43 7.15 -21.81
N LEU A 262 8.11 7.57 -20.74
CA LEU A 262 7.49 8.01 -19.49
C LEU A 262 6.71 9.32 -19.64
N ASP A 263 7.14 10.22 -20.54
CA ASP A 263 6.47 11.50 -20.79
C ASP A 263 5.02 11.33 -21.27
N LYS A 264 4.72 10.25 -22.01
CA LYS A 264 3.34 9.92 -22.40
C LYS A 264 2.47 9.68 -21.17
N VAL A 265 2.95 8.85 -20.25
CA VAL A 265 2.26 8.52 -19.00
C VAL A 265 2.14 9.76 -18.11
N ARG A 266 3.21 10.57 -18.00
CA ARG A 266 3.21 11.84 -17.24
C ARG A 266 2.16 12.82 -17.75
N ASN A 267 2.07 12.98 -19.07
CA ASN A 267 1.09 13.88 -19.68
C ASN A 267 -0.35 13.45 -19.40
N ASP A 268 -0.62 12.14 -19.36
CA ASP A 268 -1.94 11.62 -19.01
C ASP A 268 -2.24 11.81 -17.52
N VAL A 269 -1.24 11.69 -16.64
CA VAL A 269 -1.37 12.07 -15.22
C VAL A 269 -1.68 13.57 -15.08
N ASP A 270 -0.95 14.44 -15.79
CA ASP A 270 -1.21 15.88 -15.77
C ASP A 270 -2.63 16.20 -16.27
N THR A 271 -3.07 15.52 -17.33
CA THR A 271 -4.40 15.69 -17.91
C THR A 271 -5.47 15.24 -16.91
N MET A 272 -5.29 14.08 -16.27
CA MET A 272 -6.17 13.58 -15.22
C MET A 272 -6.28 14.58 -14.06
N VAL A 273 -5.15 15.09 -13.56
CA VAL A 273 -5.14 16.06 -12.44
C VAL A 273 -5.79 17.39 -12.84
N ASN A 274 -5.44 17.93 -14.01
CA ASN A 274 -5.95 19.23 -14.46
C ASN A 274 -7.45 19.20 -14.75
N ASN A 275 -7.96 18.10 -15.31
CA ASN A 275 -9.39 17.94 -15.62
C ASN A 275 -10.24 17.52 -14.41
N TRP A 276 -9.63 17.14 -13.30
CA TRP A 276 -10.37 16.78 -12.09
C TRP A 276 -10.85 18.03 -11.36
N ASP A 277 -12.15 18.14 -11.12
CA ASP A 277 -12.74 19.24 -10.35
C ASP A 277 -13.38 18.76 -9.04
N THR A 278 -14.33 17.85 -9.13
CA THR A 278 -14.95 17.18 -7.97
C THR A 278 -15.25 15.74 -8.33
N PHE A 279 -15.47 14.90 -7.31
CA PHE A 279 -15.93 13.53 -7.53
C PHE A 279 -17.29 13.55 -8.22
N ASP A 280 -17.35 13.01 -9.44
CA ASP A 280 -18.60 12.84 -10.16
C ASP A 280 -19.44 11.75 -9.47
N SER A 281 -20.62 12.13 -9.00
CA SER A 281 -21.60 11.18 -8.45
C SER A 281 -22.08 10.13 -9.47
N GLY A 282 -21.87 10.38 -10.76
CA GLY A 282 -22.14 9.44 -11.86
C GLY A 282 -20.97 8.54 -12.21
N ALA A 283 -19.79 8.71 -11.59
CA ALA A 283 -18.63 7.85 -11.85
C ALA A 283 -18.93 6.41 -11.42
N ILE A 284 -18.46 5.46 -12.24
CA ILE A 284 -18.71 4.05 -12.01
C ILE A 284 -17.75 3.54 -10.94
N ASN A 285 -18.30 2.92 -9.90
CA ASN A 285 -17.50 2.25 -8.89
C ASN A 285 -17.04 0.87 -9.39
N TRP A 286 -15.97 0.85 -10.19
CA TRP A 286 -15.39 -0.38 -10.70
C TRP A 286 -14.80 -1.30 -9.63
N GLN A 287 -14.43 -0.77 -8.46
CA GLN A 287 -14.05 -1.58 -7.30
C GLN A 287 -15.22 -2.49 -6.90
N SER A 288 -16.41 -1.93 -6.72
CA SER A 288 -17.60 -2.72 -6.35
C SER A 288 -17.95 -3.80 -7.38
N ILE A 289 -17.81 -3.50 -8.68
CA ILE A 289 -18.03 -4.51 -9.74
C ILE A 289 -16.96 -5.61 -9.66
N THR A 290 -15.69 -5.23 -9.46
CA THR A 290 -14.58 -6.18 -9.32
C THR A 290 -14.77 -7.08 -8.10
N ASP A 291 -15.15 -6.52 -6.96
CA ASP A 291 -15.39 -7.27 -5.73
C ASP A 291 -16.51 -8.32 -5.92
N MET A 292 -17.59 -7.99 -6.64
CA MET A 292 -18.64 -8.95 -6.97
C MET A 292 -18.14 -10.09 -7.88
N VAL A 293 -17.27 -9.79 -8.85
CA VAL A 293 -16.65 -10.81 -9.73
C VAL A 293 -15.76 -11.73 -8.91
N VAL A 294 -14.90 -11.18 -8.06
CA VAL A 294 -13.98 -11.94 -7.21
C VAL A 294 -14.76 -12.79 -6.21
N GLU A 295 -15.73 -12.22 -5.48
CA GLU A 295 -16.54 -12.96 -4.50
C GLU A 295 -17.27 -14.15 -5.15
N ARG A 296 -17.78 -13.97 -6.37
CA ARG A 296 -18.50 -15.05 -7.09
C ARG A 296 -17.59 -16.20 -7.49
N TYR A 297 -16.36 -15.95 -7.93
CA TYR A 297 -15.56 -16.97 -8.61
C TYR A 297 -14.32 -17.42 -7.81
N ALA A 298 -13.89 -16.68 -6.79
CA ALA A 298 -12.63 -16.95 -6.10
C ALA A 298 -12.66 -18.24 -5.30
N LYS A 299 -13.83 -18.65 -4.78
CA LYS A 299 -14.00 -19.94 -4.09
C LYS A 299 -14.34 -21.07 -5.07
N GLU A 300 -15.13 -20.77 -6.09
CA GLU A 300 -15.63 -21.76 -7.05
C GLU A 300 -14.52 -22.36 -7.93
N LEU A 301 -13.59 -21.52 -8.42
CA LEU A 301 -12.51 -22.00 -9.30
C LEU A 301 -11.59 -23.02 -8.60
N PRO A 302 -11.06 -22.76 -7.38
CA PRO A 302 -10.34 -23.77 -6.61
C PRO A 302 -11.16 -25.04 -6.33
N TYR A 303 -12.45 -24.89 -6.00
CA TYR A 303 -13.32 -26.04 -5.73
C TYR A 303 -13.47 -26.95 -6.96
N LEU A 304 -13.71 -26.37 -8.14
CA LEU A 304 -13.82 -27.09 -9.41
C LEU A 304 -12.58 -27.93 -9.75
N VAL A 305 -11.38 -27.46 -9.38
CA VAL A 305 -10.10 -28.15 -9.69
C VAL A 305 -9.55 -28.97 -8.52
N SER A 306 -10.27 -28.99 -7.39
CA SER A 306 -9.89 -29.72 -6.18
C SER A 306 -10.02 -31.24 -6.36
N ASP A 307 -9.43 -31.96 -5.41
CA ASP A 307 -9.53 -33.41 -5.32
C ASP A 307 -10.88 -33.86 -4.74
N SER A 308 -11.72 -32.93 -4.24
CA SER A 308 -13.06 -33.23 -3.74
C SER A 308 -14.06 -33.59 -4.85
N LEU A 309 -13.76 -33.22 -6.11
CA LEU A 309 -14.56 -33.57 -7.28
C LEU A 309 -13.83 -34.66 -8.07
N ASP A 310 -13.85 -35.89 -7.57
CA ASP A 310 -13.07 -37.02 -8.08
C ASP A 310 -13.72 -37.78 -9.26
N THR A 311 -15.03 -37.59 -9.48
CA THR A 311 -15.79 -38.19 -10.59
C THR A 311 -16.14 -37.16 -11.67
N SER A 312 -16.38 -37.67 -12.89
CA SER A 312 -16.77 -36.79 -14.01
C SER A 312 -18.16 -36.21 -13.80
N GLU A 313 -19.05 -37.01 -13.22
CA GLU A 313 -20.42 -36.65 -12.90
C GLU A 313 -20.46 -35.52 -11.85
N ALA A 314 -19.68 -35.64 -10.77
CA ALA A 314 -19.62 -34.59 -9.75
C ALA A 314 -19.05 -33.28 -10.30
N PHE A 315 -17.96 -33.35 -11.09
CA PHE A 315 -17.38 -32.17 -11.72
C PHE A 315 -18.38 -31.45 -12.65
N LEU A 316 -19.04 -32.20 -13.54
CA LEU A 316 -20.01 -31.62 -14.47
C LEU A 316 -21.26 -31.10 -13.77
N HIS A 317 -21.68 -31.75 -12.68
CA HIS A 317 -22.79 -31.28 -11.86
C HIS A 317 -22.49 -29.90 -11.25
N GLU A 318 -21.35 -29.75 -10.58
CA GLU A 318 -20.96 -28.47 -9.96
C GLU A 318 -20.76 -27.37 -11.01
N LEU A 319 -20.11 -27.69 -12.13
CA LEU A 319 -19.94 -26.73 -13.22
C LEU A 319 -21.29 -26.31 -13.83
N SER A 320 -22.25 -27.25 -13.94
CA SER A 320 -23.62 -26.94 -14.33
C SER A 320 -24.32 -26.04 -13.31
N THR A 321 -24.12 -26.26 -12.02
CA THR A 321 -24.68 -25.41 -10.95
C THR A 321 -24.17 -23.98 -11.05
N ILE A 322 -22.91 -23.76 -11.44
CA ILE A 322 -22.37 -22.41 -11.65
C ILE A 322 -22.95 -21.76 -12.92
N LEU A 323 -23.09 -22.54 -14.00
CA LEU A 323 -23.43 -22.04 -15.33
C LEU A 323 -24.94 -21.95 -15.62
N HIS A 324 -25.79 -22.68 -14.88
CA HIS A 324 -27.22 -22.80 -15.22
C HIS A 324 -27.94 -21.45 -15.30
N VAL A 325 -27.54 -20.48 -14.47
CA VAL A 325 -28.13 -19.12 -14.47
C VAL A 325 -27.90 -18.34 -15.76
N PHE A 326 -26.94 -18.78 -16.59
CA PHE A 326 -26.63 -18.15 -17.87
C PHE A 326 -27.10 -18.97 -19.08
N ILE A 327 -27.49 -20.24 -18.88
CA ILE A 327 -27.89 -21.14 -19.95
C ILE A 327 -29.38 -20.98 -20.24
N ASP A 328 -29.72 -20.73 -21.51
CA ASP A 328 -31.11 -20.76 -21.98
C ASP A 328 -31.40 -22.17 -22.50
N SER A 329 -32.05 -23.00 -21.68
CA SER A 329 -32.29 -24.41 -22.00
C SER A 329 -33.14 -24.62 -23.25
N ASP A 330 -34.02 -23.66 -23.55
CA ASP A 330 -34.94 -23.74 -24.68
C ASP A 330 -34.27 -23.24 -25.98
N HIS A 331 -33.30 -22.32 -25.86
CA HIS A 331 -32.62 -21.68 -26.98
C HIS A 331 -31.10 -21.62 -26.74
N ARG A 332 -30.45 -22.79 -26.75
CA ARG A 332 -28.99 -22.91 -26.54
C ARG A 332 -28.21 -22.06 -27.55
N ASN A 333 -27.41 -21.14 -27.02
CA ASN A 333 -26.52 -20.29 -27.82
C ASN A 333 -25.31 -19.93 -26.97
N SER A 334 -24.18 -20.62 -27.20
CA SER A 334 -22.97 -20.47 -26.38
C SER A 334 -22.45 -19.03 -26.34
N THR A 335 -22.53 -18.29 -27.45
CA THR A 335 -22.12 -16.89 -27.50
C THR A 335 -23.00 -16.03 -26.59
N ALA A 336 -24.33 -16.17 -26.69
CA ALA A 336 -25.25 -15.41 -25.84
C ALA A 336 -25.15 -15.80 -24.35
N GLU A 337 -24.91 -17.09 -24.07
CA GLU A 337 -24.72 -17.61 -22.71
C GLU A 337 -23.45 -17.04 -22.06
N VAL A 338 -22.34 -17.01 -22.81
CA VAL A 338 -21.08 -16.38 -22.35
C VAL A 338 -21.27 -14.88 -22.14
N GLU A 339 -21.95 -14.17 -23.05
CA GLU A 339 -22.20 -12.73 -22.91
C GLU A 339 -23.09 -12.42 -21.69
N ARG A 340 -24.08 -13.27 -21.35
CA ARG A 340 -24.84 -13.12 -20.10
C ARG A 340 -23.95 -13.25 -18.87
N CYS A 341 -23.04 -14.22 -18.87
CA CYS A 341 -22.06 -14.38 -17.78
C CYS A 341 -21.13 -13.17 -17.63
N ILE A 342 -20.66 -12.61 -18.75
CA ILE A 342 -19.75 -11.44 -18.76
C ILE A 342 -20.42 -10.20 -18.18
N ASN A 343 -21.69 -9.98 -18.51
CA ASN A 343 -22.38 -8.73 -18.19
C ASN A 343 -23.20 -8.79 -16.89
N GLN A 344 -23.15 -9.89 -16.13
CA GLN A 344 -24.04 -10.13 -14.99
C GLN A 344 -24.01 -9.03 -13.90
N PHE A 345 -22.86 -8.37 -13.70
CA PHE A 345 -22.65 -7.37 -12.64
C PHE A 345 -22.57 -5.94 -13.18
N VAL A 346 -22.74 -5.76 -14.48
CA VAL A 346 -22.54 -4.47 -15.15
C VAL A 346 -23.90 -3.81 -15.30
N PRO A 347 -24.13 -2.66 -14.65
CA PRO A 347 -25.42 -1.96 -14.76
C PRO A 347 -25.78 -1.65 -16.22
N THR A 348 -27.07 -1.71 -16.53
CA THR A 348 -27.57 -1.45 -17.88
C THR A 348 -27.18 -0.04 -18.35
N GLY A 349 -26.66 0.04 -19.58
CA GLY A 349 -26.26 1.31 -20.20
C GLY A 349 -24.79 1.69 -19.97
N ILE A 350 -24.10 1.03 -19.04
CA ILE A 350 -22.65 1.18 -18.88
C ILE A 350 -21.94 0.40 -19.98
N LYS A 351 -20.98 1.06 -20.64
CA LYS A 351 -20.09 0.44 -21.63
C LYS A 351 -18.71 0.24 -21.02
N HIS A 352 -18.25 -1.01 -20.99
CA HIS A 352 -16.90 -1.38 -20.58
C HIS A 352 -15.80 -0.58 -21.29
N SER A 353 -16.00 -0.28 -22.58
CA SER A 353 -15.04 0.45 -23.40
C SER A 353 -14.85 1.92 -22.99
N GLY A 354 -15.63 2.44 -22.04
CA GLY A 354 -15.58 3.82 -21.58
C GLY A 354 -14.32 4.18 -20.80
N SER A 355 -13.73 3.21 -20.08
CA SER A 355 -12.55 3.43 -19.24
C SER A 355 -11.57 2.26 -19.28
N ILE A 356 -10.37 2.46 -18.74
CA ILE A 356 -9.39 1.38 -18.58
C ILE A 356 -9.90 0.31 -17.59
N ALA A 357 -10.56 0.75 -16.52
CA ALA A 357 -11.17 -0.11 -15.52
C ALA A 357 -12.22 -1.03 -16.13
N GLY A 358 -13.16 -0.47 -16.90
CA GLY A 358 -14.20 -1.24 -17.56
C GLY A 358 -13.66 -2.26 -18.54
N ARG A 359 -12.67 -1.89 -19.36
CA ARG A 359 -12.00 -2.82 -20.29
C ARG A 359 -11.29 -3.95 -19.54
N ALA A 360 -10.64 -3.66 -18.42
CA ALA A 360 -9.97 -4.66 -17.61
C ALA A 360 -10.97 -5.66 -17.00
N VAL A 361 -12.05 -5.15 -16.38
CA VAL A 361 -13.13 -5.98 -15.81
C VAL A 361 -13.78 -6.85 -16.88
N GLU A 362 -14.09 -6.29 -18.06
CA GLU A 362 -14.63 -7.06 -19.18
C GLU A 362 -13.67 -8.17 -19.62
N ALA A 363 -12.39 -7.86 -19.82
CA ALA A 363 -11.39 -8.82 -20.28
C ALA A 363 -11.22 -9.98 -19.30
N VAL A 364 -11.12 -9.69 -18.01
CA VAL A 364 -11.00 -10.70 -16.94
C VAL A 364 -12.26 -11.55 -16.86
N THR A 365 -13.44 -10.92 -16.83
CA THR A 365 -14.72 -11.65 -16.74
C THR A 365 -14.97 -12.49 -17.99
N ARG A 366 -14.60 -12.01 -19.17
CA ARG A 366 -14.62 -12.77 -20.43
C ARG A 366 -13.73 -13.99 -20.35
N LYS A 367 -12.52 -13.88 -19.78
CA LYS A 367 -11.60 -15.01 -19.60
C LYS A 367 -12.19 -16.07 -18.67
N ILE A 368 -12.79 -15.65 -17.55
CA ILE A 368 -13.47 -16.53 -16.60
C ILE A 368 -14.64 -17.25 -17.27
N CYS A 369 -15.59 -16.50 -17.81
CA CYS A 369 -16.80 -17.05 -18.41
C CYS A 369 -16.48 -17.99 -19.58
N SER A 370 -15.62 -17.56 -20.50
CA SER A 370 -15.22 -18.40 -21.63
C SER A 370 -14.50 -19.67 -21.17
N GLY A 371 -13.67 -19.56 -20.11
CA GLY A 371 -12.98 -20.71 -19.50
C GLY A 371 -13.93 -21.72 -18.87
N LEU A 372 -14.95 -21.25 -18.13
CA LEU A 372 -15.97 -22.11 -17.52
C LEU A 372 -16.82 -22.82 -18.58
N PHE A 373 -17.29 -22.10 -19.59
CA PHE A 373 -18.06 -22.70 -20.69
C PHE A 373 -17.22 -23.68 -21.52
N ALA A 374 -15.94 -23.38 -21.77
CA ALA A 374 -15.04 -24.31 -22.45
C ALA A 374 -14.76 -25.58 -21.62
N ALA A 375 -14.75 -25.47 -20.29
CA ALA A 375 -14.62 -26.62 -19.38
C ALA A 375 -15.90 -27.48 -19.32
N PHE A 376 -17.05 -26.91 -19.69
CA PHE A 376 -18.36 -27.56 -19.73
C PHE A 376 -18.67 -28.22 -21.09
N ASP A 377 -17.78 -28.09 -22.08
CA ASP A 377 -17.93 -28.75 -23.39
C ASP A 377 -17.79 -30.27 -23.25
N SER A 378 -18.81 -31.01 -23.69
CA SER A 378 -18.86 -32.48 -23.65
C SER A 378 -17.75 -33.16 -24.45
N ASN A 379 -17.10 -32.45 -25.38
CA ASN A 379 -16.00 -32.98 -26.17
C ASN A 379 -14.64 -32.90 -25.44
N VAL A 380 -14.58 -32.26 -24.27
CA VAL A 380 -13.36 -32.08 -23.48
C VAL A 380 -13.39 -33.03 -22.29
N SER A 381 -12.31 -33.78 -22.08
CA SER A 381 -12.21 -34.66 -20.91
C SER A 381 -12.15 -33.84 -19.61
N VAL A 382 -12.70 -34.37 -18.52
CA VAL A 382 -12.67 -33.68 -17.20
C VAL A 382 -11.24 -33.35 -16.75
N SER A 383 -10.27 -34.22 -17.04
CA SER A 383 -8.85 -33.95 -16.76
C SER A 383 -8.32 -32.74 -17.53
N GLU A 384 -8.67 -32.63 -18.82
CA GLU A 384 -8.31 -31.47 -19.64
C GLU A 384 -9.05 -30.20 -19.19
N SER A 385 -10.34 -30.29 -18.84
CA SER A 385 -11.11 -29.18 -18.28
C SER A 385 -10.48 -28.66 -16.98
N LYS A 386 -10.16 -29.54 -16.03
CA LYS A 386 -9.45 -29.15 -14.79
C LYS A 386 -8.09 -28.51 -15.09
N LYS A 387 -7.33 -29.01 -16.07
CA LYS A 387 -6.06 -28.40 -16.50
C LYS A 387 -6.27 -26.98 -17.05
N LYS A 388 -7.29 -26.76 -17.89
CA LYS A 388 -7.65 -25.43 -18.42
C LYS A 388 -8.07 -24.48 -17.30
N LEU A 389 -8.87 -24.94 -16.35
CA LEU A 389 -9.28 -24.15 -15.18
C LEU A 389 -8.10 -23.80 -14.26
N ARG A 390 -7.15 -24.72 -14.04
CA ARG A 390 -5.89 -24.42 -13.34
C ARG A 390 -5.08 -23.34 -14.06
N SER A 391 -4.99 -23.41 -15.39
CA SER A 391 -4.32 -22.37 -16.17
C SER A 391 -5.04 -21.02 -16.08
N LEU A 392 -6.38 -21.01 -16.01
CA LEU A 392 -7.15 -19.80 -15.75
C LEU A 392 -6.83 -19.23 -14.36
N MET A 393 -6.78 -20.08 -13.33
CA MET A 393 -6.37 -19.64 -11.99
C MET A 393 -4.96 -19.06 -12.00
N THR A 394 -3.99 -19.70 -12.66
CA THR A 394 -2.63 -19.14 -12.80
C THR A 394 -2.63 -17.77 -13.49
N TYR A 395 -3.48 -17.57 -14.51
CA TYR A 395 -3.61 -16.28 -15.19
C TYR A 395 -4.22 -15.20 -14.28
N LEU A 396 -5.24 -15.56 -13.48
CA LEU A 396 -5.92 -14.62 -12.59
C LEU A 396 -5.05 -14.20 -11.41
N ASP A 397 -4.22 -15.13 -10.89
CA ASP A 397 -3.33 -14.98 -9.73
C ASP A 397 -3.93 -14.13 -8.59
N TRP A 398 -5.21 -14.40 -8.25
CA TRP A 398 -5.93 -13.61 -7.28
C TRP A 398 -5.30 -13.71 -5.89
N THR A 399 -5.13 -12.55 -5.26
CA THR A 399 -4.55 -12.42 -3.92
C THR A 399 -5.33 -13.21 -2.87
N THR A 400 -6.64 -13.39 -3.04
CA THR A 400 -7.52 -14.20 -2.17
C THR A 400 -7.02 -15.64 -2.03
N TRP A 401 -6.33 -16.21 -3.01
CA TRP A 401 -5.76 -17.56 -2.92
C TRP A 401 -4.43 -17.63 -2.17
N LYS A 402 -3.77 -16.49 -1.97
CA LYS A 402 -2.53 -16.35 -1.17
C LYS A 402 -2.82 -15.94 0.27
N LYS A 403 -4.00 -15.36 0.55
CA LYS A 403 -4.42 -14.99 1.91
C LYS A 403 -4.44 -16.22 2.81
N CYS A 404 -4.02 -16.03 4.05
CA CYS A 404 -4.15 -17.02 5.09
C CYS A 404 -5.64 -17.27 5.39
N GLY A 405 -5.94 -18.41 6.01
CA GLY A 405 -7.23 -18.61 6.69
C GLY A 405 -7.32 -17.75 7.95
N ASP A 406 -8.21 -18.14 8.86
CA ASP A 406 -8.36 -17.46 10.13
C ASP A 406 -7.11 -17.66 11.00
N CYS A 407 -6.42 -16.56 11.31
CA CYS A 407 -5.28 -16.57 12.22
C CYS A 407 -5.73 -16.54 13.69
N ALA A 408 -4.86 -16.98 14.60
CA ALA A 408 -5.12 -16.88 16.03
C ALA A 408 -5.20 -15.40 16.48
N LEU A 409 -5.80 -15.15 17.65
CA LEU A 409 -6.06 -13.77 18.15
C LEU A 409 -4.79 -12.94 18.34
N ASP A 410 -3.64 -13.59 18.58
CA ASP A 410 -2.32 -12.98 18.75
C ASP A 410 -1.47 -13.02 17.48
N GLU A 411 -2.02 -13.51 16.37
CA GLU A 411 -1.37 -13.62 15.07
C GLU A 411 -2.02 -12.69 14.04
N ILE A 412 -1.29 -12.44 12.95
CA ILE A 412 -1.83 -11.82 11.75
C ILE A 412 -1.42 -12.62 10.51
N CYS A 413 -2.22 -12.56 9.45
CA CYS A 413 -1.77 -13.05 8.14
C CYS A 413 -0.69 -12.12 7.62
N PHE A 414 0.57 -12.50 7.82
CA PHE A 414 1.69 -11.63 7.58
C PHE A 414 2.12 -11.67 6.11
N ILE A 415 2.23 -10.48 5.51
CA ILE A 415 2.90 -10.23 4.24
C ILE A 415 4.10 -9.30 4.48
N PRO A 416 5.13 -9.34 3.61
CA PRO A 416 6.26 -8.43 3.70
C PRO A 416 5.84 -6.96 3.65
N VAL A 417 6.32 -6.19 4.62
CA VAL A 417 6.04 -4.75 4.76
C VAL A 417 7.35 -4.08 5.10
N TRP A 418 7.80 -3.08 4.35
CA TRP A 418 9.10 -2.47 4.66
C TRP A 418 9.10 -1.94 6.10
N PRO A 419 10.14 -2.22 6.92
CA PRO A 419 11.40 -2.90 6.59
C PRO A 419 11.46 -4.40 6.98
N ILE A 420 10.32 -5.05 7.24
CA ILE A 420 10.20 -6.38 7.83
C ILE A 420 9.67 -7.41 6.80
N GLY A 421 10.10 -8.66 6.93
CA GLY A 421 9.59 -9.76 6.11
C GLY A 421 10.47 -10.09 4.92
N SER A 422 10.32 -11.31 4.41
CA SER A 422 11.17 -11.88 3.37
C SER A 422 10.37 -12.28 2.13
N GLU A 423 11.10 -12.66 1.07
CA GLU A 423 10.52 -13.21 -0.14
C GLU A 423 9.64 -14.45 0.13
N GLU A 424 10.00 -15.27 1.14
CA GLU A 424 9.15 -16.40 1.56
C GLU A 424 7.78 -15.92 2.04
N ASP A 425 7.70 -14.83 2.80
CA ASP A 425 6.41 -14.31 3.26
C ASP A 425 5.59 -13.70 2.11
N ARG A 426 6.26 -13.24 1.03
CA ARG A 426 5.58 -12.76 -0.19
C ARG A 426 4.91 -13.92 -0.94
N ILE A 427 5.65 -15.01 -1.12
CA ILE A 427 5.23 -16.17 -1.91
C ILE A 427 4.25 -17.03 -1.09
N HIS A 428 4.49 -17.17 0.21
CA HIS A 428 3.73 -18.01 1.12
C HIS A 428 3.39 -17.27 2.42
N PRO A 429 2.42 -16.33 2.39
CA PRO A 429 1.91 -15.68 3.60
C PRO A 429 1.45 -16.70 4.64
N ARG A 430 1.72 -16.43 5.92
CA ARG A 430 1.32 -17.30 7.04
C ARG A 430 0.84 -16.47 8.21
N CYS A 431 0.02 -17.09 9.06
CA CYS A 431 -0.29 -16.54 10.37
C CYS A 431 1.00 -16.48 11.21
N ARG A 432 1.32 -15.30 11.74
CA ARG A 432 2.53 -15.06 12.53
C ARG A 432 2.24 -14.18 13.73
N ASN A 433 2.88 -14.51 14.85
CA ASN A 433 2.87 -13.71 16.07
C ASN A 433 4.03 -12.70 16.11
N ALA A 434 4.13 -11.94 17.20
CA ALA A 434 5.10 -10.85 17.35
C ALA A 434 6.55 -11.36 17.35
N THR A 435 6.80 -12.45 18.07
CA THR A 435 8.14 -13.02 18.21
C THR A 435 8.66 -13.55 16.88
N ASP A 436 7.79 -14.16 16.09
CA ASP A 436 8.14 -14.64 14.76
C ASP A 436 8.47 -13.49 13.82
N ILE A 437 7.67 -12.42 13.82
CA ILE A 437 7.87 -11.27 12.92
C ILE A 437 9.17 -10.52 13.24
N GLU A 438 9.50 -10.32 14.52
CA GLU A 438 10.75 -9.66 14.95
C GLU A 438 12.01 -10.35 14.42
N GLN A 439 11.95 -11.67 14.26
CA GLN A 439 13.09 -12.48 13.82
C GLN A 439 13.26 -12.51 12.30
N ARG A 440 12.36 -11.85 11.54
CA ARG A 440 12.41 -11.83 10.08
C ARG A 440 13.04 -10.51 9.60
N PRO A 441 14.35 -10.50 9.30
CA PRO A 441 14.95 -9.32 8.69
C PRO A 441 14.25 -9.03 7.36
N GLY A 442 14.13 -7.74 7.01
CA GLY A 442 13.67 -7.34 5.70
C GLY A 442 14.55 -7.92 4.60
N GLY A 443 14.06 -8.90 3.86
CA GLY A 443 14.70 -9.47 2.67
C GLY A 443 14.71 -8.51 1.47
N TRP A 444 14.45 -7.23 1.71
CA TRP A 444 14.37 -6.16 0.72
C TRP A 444 15.75 -5.59 0.33
N GLN A 445 16.82 -6.09 0.94
CA GLN A 445 18.20 -5.81 0.56
C GLN A 445 18.70 -6.90 -0.37
N VAL A 446 18.81 -6.59 -1.66
CA VAL A 446 19.67 -7.33 -2.57
C VAL A 446 21.10 -6.79 -2.39
N GLU A 447 21.93 -7.61 -1.75
CA GLU A 447 23.39 -7.77 -1.90
C GLU A 447 24.40 -6.63 -1.65
N GLU A 448 24.08 -5.36 -1.44
CA GLU A 448 25.15 -4.37 -1.14
C GLU A 448 25.57 -4.24 0.33
N PHE A 449 24.92 -4.95 1.27
CA PHE A 449 25.28 -4.92 2.69
C PHE A 449 25.83 -6.24 3.27
N MET A 450 26.02 -7.27 2.43
CA MET A 450 26.53 -8.57 2.89
C MET A 450 27.99 -8.88 2.57
N ASP A 451 28.72 -8.04 1.81
CA ASP A 451 30.13 -8.29 1.49
C ASP A 451 31.14 -7.72 2.52
N MET A 452 30.86 -7.90 3.82
CA MET A 452 31.89 -7.72 4.88
C MET A 452 31.68 -8.65 6.09
N ARG A 453 31.13 -9.86 5.88
CA ARG A 453 31.27 -10.96 6.86
C ARG A 453 32.27 -12.02 6.39
N GLY A 454 33.37 -11.56 5.78
CA GLY A 454 34.39 -12.40 5.19
C GLY A 454 35.81 -11.94 5.49
N THR A 455 36.14 -11.53 6.73
CA THR A 455 37.50 -11.65 7.30
C THR A 455 37.53 -11.17 8.76
N ILE A 456 37.57 -12.13 9.69
CA ILE A 456 38.55 -12.36 10.78
C ILE A 456 37.92 -13.37 11.75
#